data_AF-A0A831PFI7-F1
#
_entry.id   AF-A0A831PFI7-F1
#
_cell.length_a   1.000
_cell.length_b   1.000
_cell.length_c   1.000
_cell.angle_alpha   90.00
_cell.angle_beta   90.00
_cell.angle_gamma   90.00
#
_symmetry.space_group_name_H-M   'P 1'
#
loop_
_entity.id
_entity.type
_entity.pdbx_description
1 polymer ?
#
loop_
_entity_poly.entity_id
_entity_poly.type
_entity_poly.pdbx_seq_one_letter_code
_entity_poly.pdbx_strand_id
1 'polypeptide(L)'
;MGPKIRERLFAGAFPVYAYMYTLRPFMRMNGGKKSEIEDFVEVLSGKNLSVREIEQLANGYFRGPESFRDEIRRGHIALPLKRMREVPEAAEGCNEFERTLLKDLEITQKYMQRVMGKSHDRRLESRAFHVQANLLTGGILSRESAFVEALKKLHDRTGQA
;
A
#
# COMPACT_ATOMS: atom_id res chain seq x y z
N MET A 1 -18.50 11.46 7.97
CA MET A 1 -18.95 10.08 8.24
C MET A 1 -20.37 9.94 7.75
N GLY A 2 -20.66 8.98 6.86
CA GLY A 2 -22.03 8.75 6.37
C GLY A 2 -22.92 8.05 7.42
N PRO A 3 -24.26 8.12 7.27
CA PRO A 3 -25.20 7.52 8.22
C PRO A 3 -25.05 5.98 8.32
N LYS A 4 -24.75 5.30 7.21
CA LYS A 4 -24.50 3.84 7.20
C LYS A 4 -23.28 3.43 8.01
N ILE A 5 -22.15 4.14 7.85
CA ILE A 5 -20.96 3.90 8.66
C ILE A 5 -21.28 4.11 10.13
N ARG A 6 -21.98 5.21 10.45
CA ARG A 6 -22.37 5.55 11.82
C ARG A 6 -23.12 4.38 12.48
N GLU A 7 -24.08 3.81 11.78
CA GLU A 7 -24.84 2.65 12.24
C GLU A 7 -23.95 1.43 12.51
N ARG A 8 -23.07 1.05 11.57
CA ARG A 8 -22.16 -0.10 11.73
C ARG A 8 -21.21 0.06 12.92
N LEU A 9 -20.73 1.28 13.17
CA LEU A 9 -19.86 1.59 14.30
C LEU A 9 -20.60 1.51 15.64
N PHE A 10 -21.80 2.09 15.74
CA PHE A 10 -22.59 2.08 16.98
C PHE A 10 -23.20 0.72 17.28
N ALA A 11 -23.48 -0.09 16.25
CA ALA A 11 -23.91 -1.47 16.41
C ALA A 11 -22.75 -2.42 16.82
N GLY A 12 -21.51 -1.93 16.93
CA GLY A 12 -20.34 -2.75 17.22
C GLY A 12 -19.93 -3.70 16.08
N ALA A 13 -20.55 -3.57 14.90
CA ALA A 13 -20.28 -4.43 13.75
C ALA A 13 -18.92 -4.12 13.10
N PHE A 14 -18.41 -2.90 13.26
CA PHE A 14 -17.07 -2.51 12.83
C PHE A 14 -16.33 -1.77 13.96
N PRO A 15 -15.04 -2.11 14.23
CA PRO A 15 -14.29 -1.46 15.30
C PRO A 15 -14.10 0.04 15.07
N VAL A 16 -14.58 0.86 16.02
CA VAL A 16 -14.43 2.33 16.00
C VAL A 16 -12.97 2.75 15.85
N TYR A 17 -12.08 2.08 16.57
CA TYR A 17 -10.65 2.34 16.50
C TYR A 17 -10.09 2.19 15.08
N ALA A 18 -10.43 1.09 14.40
CA ALA A 18 -9.96 0.85 13.03
C ALA A 18 -10.47 1.93 12.07
N TYR A 19 -11.72 2.38 12.24
CA TYR A 19 -12.26 3.45 11.42
C TYR A 19 -11.53 4.79 11.64
N MET A 20 -11.26 5.14 12.90
CA MET A 20 -10.66 6.42 13.26
C MET A 20 -9.17 6.52 12.97
N TYR A 21 -8.42 5.42 13.11
CA TYR A 21 -6.96 5.44 13.08
C TYR A 21 -6.40 4.67 11.89
N THR A 22 -6.93 3.49 11.58
CA THR A 22 -6.45 2.66 10.46
C THR A 22 -6.91 3.20 9.10
N LEU A 23 -8.16 3.66 8.98
CA LEU A 23 -8.71 4.14 7.71
C LEU A 23 -8.37 5.60 7.40
N ARG A 24 -7.97 6.38 8.42
CA ARG A 24 -7.70 7.84 8.31
C ARG A 24 -6.68 8.22 7.23
N PRO A 25 -5.57 7.48 7.00
CA PRO A 25 -4.64 7.77 5.92
C PRO A 25 -5.29 7.70 4.54
N PHE A 26 -6.22 6.77 4.33
CA PHE A 26 -6.89 6.55 3.04
C PHE A 26 -7.98 7.59 2.78
N MET A 27 -8.67 8.07 3.82
CA MET A 27 -9.61 9.18 3.73
C MET A 27 -8.96 10.50 3.28
N ARG A 28 -7.67 10.66 3.57
CA ARG A 28 -6.88 11.87 3.25
C ARG A 28 -6.22 11.81 1.88
N MET A 29 -6.16 10.66 1.23
CA MET A 29 -5.65 10.57 -0.14
C MET A 29 -6.67 11.20 -1.08
N ASN A 30 -6.25 12.08 -2.00
CA ASN A 30 -7.07 12.76 -3.02
C ASN A 30 -7.76 11.82 -4.03
N GLY A 31 -7.89 10.53 -3.72
CA GLY A 31 -8.53 9.49 -4.52
C GLY A 31 -9.34 8.47 -3.72
N GLY A 32 -9.43 8.59 -2.39
CA GLY A 32 -10.37 7.76 -1.61
C GLY A 32 -11.79 8.27 -1.80
N LYS A 33 -12.51 7.73 -2.79
CA LYS A 33 -13.94 8.04 -2.94
C LYS A 33 -14.62 7.65 -1.63
N LYS A 34 -15.36 8.58 -1.02
CA LYS A 34 -16.13 8.33 0.21
C LYS A 34 -16.97 7.04 0.11
N SER A 35 -17.45 6.71 -1.09
CA SER A 35 -18.15 5.47 -1.41
C SER A 35 -17.27 4.22 -1.21
N GLU A 36 -16.00 4.23 -1.60
CA GLU A 36 -15.12 3.06 -1.43
C GLU A 36 -14.82 2.75 0.03
N ILE A 37 -14.77 3.78 0.88
CA ILE A 37 -14.64 3.60 2.34
C ILE A 37 -15.95 3.06 2.93
N GLU A 38 -17.10 3.56 2.45
CA GLU A 38 -18.41 3.05 2.86
C GLU A 38 -18.58 1.57 2.48
N ASP A 39 -18.25 1.21 1.23
CA ASP A 39 -18.27 -0.16 0.73
C ASP A 39 -17.33 -1.07 1.54
N PHE A 40 -16.11 -0.61 1.82
CA PHE A 40 -15.14 -1.38 2.60
C PHE A 40 -15.63 -1.65 4.03
N VAL A 41 -16.16 -0.62 4.71
CA VAL A 41 -16.72 -0.76 6.07
C VAL A 41 -17.93 -1.69 6.04
N GLU A 42 -18.81 -1.58 5.05
CA GLU A 42 -20.01 -2.41 4.92
C GLU A 42 -19.65 -3.89 4.72
N VAL A 43 -18.70 -4.18 3.82
CA VAL A 43 -18.24 -5.54 3.56
C VAL A 43 -17.58 -6.18 4.79
N LEU A 44 -16.79 -5.42 5.56
CA LEU A 44 -16.06 -5.99 6.72
C LEU A 44 -16.88 -6.02 8.01
N SER A 45 -18.01 -5.30 8.06
CA SER A 45 -18.87 -5.26 9.22
C SER A 45 -19.41 -6.65 9.58
N GLY A 46 -19.32 -7.03 10.85
CA GLY A 46 -19.83 -8.30 11.37
C GLY A 46 -18.95 -9.52 11.09
N LYS A 47 -17.78 -9.36 10.44
CA LYS A 47 -16.87 -10.47 10.11
C LYS A 47 -15.86 -10.83 11.22
N ASN A 48 -16.02 -10.24 12.41
CA ASN A 48 -15.19 -10.46 13.61
C ASN A 48 -13.68 -10.41 13.36
N LEU A 49 -13.25 -9.42 12.56
CA LEU A 49 -11.85 -9.23 12.19
C LEU A 49 -11.09 -8.45 13.27
N SER A 50 -9.84 -8.84 13.50
CA SER A 50 -8.93 -8.06 14.32
C SER A 50 -8.59 -6.72 13.66
N VAL A 51 -8.16 -5.74 14.46
CA VAL A 51 -7.70 -4.44 13.94
C VAL A 51 -6.57 -4.62 12.93
N ARG A 52 -5.69 -5.61 13.14
CA ARG A 52 -4.59 -5.95 12.25
C ARG A 52 -5.06 -6.47 10.90
N GLU A 53 -6.02 -7.39 10.88
CA GLU A 53 -6.60 -7.91 9.64
C GLU A 53 -7.32 -6.79 8.86
N ILE A 54 -8.00 -5.88 9.56
CA ILE A 54 -8.62 -4.71 8.94
C ILE A 54 -7.56 -3.79 8.31
N GLU A 55 -6.41 -3.59 8.97
CA GLU A 55 -5.30 -2.81 8.42
C GLU A 55 -4.69 -3.46 7.17
N GLN A 56 -4.45 -4.77 7.20
CA GLN A 56 -3.95 -5.52 6.05
C GLN A 56 -4.91 -5.42 4.87
N LEU A 57 -6.20 -5.68 5.11
CA LEU A 57 -7.25 -5.57 4.09
C LEU A 57 -7.38 -4.14 3.56
N ALA A 58 -7.25 -3.12 4.40
CA ALA A 58 -7.30 -1.72 3.97
C ALA A 58 -6.13 -1.40 3.04
N ASN A 59 -4.91 -1.82 3.38
CA ASN A 59 -3.75 -1.63 2.52
C ASN A 59 -3.93 -2.33 1.16
N GLY A 60 -4.39 -3.58 1.15
CA GLY A 60 -4.66 -4.31 -0.09
C GLY A 60 -5.80 -3.69 -0.91
N TYR A 61 -6.90 -3.27 -0.27
CA TYR A 61 -8.06 -2.71 -0.95
C TYR A 61 -7.78 -1.35 -1.58
N PHE A 62 -7.19 -0.42 -0.82
CA PHE A 62 -6.99 0.95 -1.29
C PHE A 62 -5.70 1.16 -2.11
N ARG A 63 -4.73 0.25 -2.05
CA ARG A 63 -3.45 0.37 -2.78
C ARG A 63 -3.17 -0.78 -3.73
N GLY A 64 -3.91 -1.88 -3.64
CA GLY A 64 -3.76 -3.05 -4.50
C GLY A 64 -4.54 -2.99 -5.82
N PRO A 65 -4.41 -4.04 -6.64
CA PRO A 65 -5.06 -4.15 -7.95
C PRO A 65 -6.60 -4.29 -7.82
N GLU A 66 -7.34 -3.94 -8.89
CA GLU A 66 -8.82 -4.01 -8.90
C GLU A 66 -9.34 -5.42 -8.61
N SER A 67 -8.63 -6.46 -9.06
CA SER A 67 -8.95 -7.87 -8.78
C SER A 67 -9.03 -8.17 -7.28
N PHE A 68 -8.18 -7.53 -6.47
CA PHE A 68 -8.19 -7.67 -5.01
C PHE A 68 -9.41 -6.97 -4.39
N ARG A 69 -9.80 -5.80 -4.92
CA ARG A 69 -11.01 -5.10 -4.47
C ARG A 69 -12.25 -5.92 -4.79
N ASP A 70 -12.30 -6.56 -5.94
CA ASP A 70 -13.43 -7.40 -6.34
C ASP A 70 -13.57 -8.65 -5.46
N GLU A 71 -12.45 -9.28 -5.05
CA GLU A 71 -12.48 -10.38 -4.07
C GLU A 71 -13.09 -9.93 -2.74
N ILE A 72 -12.69 -8.75 -2.24
CA ILE A 72 -13.25 -8.17 -1.01
C ILE A 72 -14.74 -7.83 -1.19
N ARG A 73 -15.13 -7.14 -2.27
CA ARG A 73 -16.53 -6.78 -2.54
C ARG A 73 -17.46 -8.00 -2.62
N ARG A 74 -16.94 -9.14 -3.11
CA ARG A 74 -17.68 -10.42 -3.15
C ARG A 74 -17.75 -11.12 -1.78
N GLY A 75 -17.19 -10.53 -0.73
CA GLY A 75 -17.17 -11.07 0.62
C GLY A 75 -16.13 -12.17 0.83
N HIS A 76 -15.31 -12.49 -0.18
CA HIS A 76 -14.26 -13.49 -0.13
C HIS A 76 -13.02 -12.91 0.54
N ILE A 77 -13.10 -12.64 1.84
CA ILE A 77 -12.01 -12.04 2.62
C ILE A 77 -10.97 -13.06 3.11
N ALA A 78 -11.35 -14.34 3.23
CA ALA A 78 -10.50 -15.38 3.79
C ALA A 78 -9.31 -15.74 2.88
N LEU A 79 -9.51 -15.71 1.55
CA LEU A 79 -8.46 -16.02 0.58
C LEU A 79 -7.43 -14.89 0.45
N PRO A 80 -7.82 -13.60 0.35
CA PRO A 80 -6.93 -12.45 0.52
C PRO A 80 -6.15 -12.49 1.84
N LEU A 81 -6.83 -12.73 2.97
CA LEU A 81 -6.17 -12.84 4.27
C LEU A 81 -5.19 -14.01 4.33
N LYS A 82 -5.54 -15.18 3.76
CA LYS A 82 -4.64 -16.34 3.69
C LYS A 82 -3.41 -16.05 2.82
N ARG A 83 -3.59 -15.46 1.63
CA ARG A 83 -2.47 -15.02 0.76
C ARG A 83 -1.61 -13.96 1.45
N MET A 84 -2.21 -13.07 2.24
CA MET A 84 -1.49 -12.08 3.04
C MET A 84 -0.80 -12.67 4.26
N ARG A 85 -1.29 -13.78 4.82
CA ARG A 85 -0.61 -14.57 5.87
C ARG A 85 0.51 -15.45 5.31
N GLU A 86 0.43 -15.82 4.03
CA GLU A 86 1.49 -16.51 3.28
C GLU A 86 2.64 -15.55 2.89
N VAL A 87 2.40 -14.23 2.96
CA VAL A 87 3.48 -13.23 3.05
C VAL A 87 3.83 -13.12 4.54
N PRO A 88 5.02 -13.57 4.99
CA PRO A 88 5.38 -13.50 6.39
C PRO A 88 5.21 -12.06 6.88
N GLU A 89 4.52 -11.89 8.01
CA GLU A 89 4.57 -10.66 8.78
C GLU A 89 6.05 -10.40 9.07
N ALA A 90 6.67 -9.44 8.38
CA ALA A 90 8.05 -9.09 8.66
C ALA A 90 8.13 -8.52 10.09
N ALA A 91 8.41 -9.37 11.08
CA ALA A 91 8.91 -8.97 12.40
C ALA A 91 9.32 -10.10 13.36
N GLU A 92 8.88 -11.35 13.24
CA GLU A 92 9.43 -12.41 14.12
C GLU A 92 10.69 -13.00 13.49
N GLY A 93 11.85 -12.43 13.85
CA GLY A 93 13.18 -12.91 13.44
C GLY A 93 14.08 -11.82 12.83
N CYS A 94 13.52 -10.79 12.21
CA CYS A 94 14.32 -9.70 11.64
C CYS A 94 14.79 -8.72 12.71
N ASN A 95 16.10 -8.45 12.74
CA ASN A 95 16.68 -7.39 13.58
C ASN A 95 16.32 -5.99 13.04
N GLU A 96 16.60 -4.95 13.83
CA GLU A 96 16.24 -3.57 13.50
C GLU A 96 16.84 -3.08 12.16
N PHE A 97 18.07 -3.52 11.86
CA PHE A 97 18.75 -3.20 10.62
C PHE A 97 18.04 -3.82 9.40
N GLU A 98 17.68 -5.09 9.48
CA GLU A 98 16.93 -5.79 8.43
C GLU A 98 15.56 -5.17 8.19
N ARG A 99 14.84 -4.81 9.27
CA ARG A 99 13.55 -4.12 9.17
C ARG A 99 13.68 -2.77 8.47
N THR A 100 14.76 -2.04 8.75
CA THR A 100 15.03 -0.76 8.08
C THR A 100 15.28 -0.97 6.59
N LEU A 101 16.11 -1.94 6.22
CA LEU A 101 16.37 -2.24 4.82
C LEU A 101 15.09 -2.69 4.08
N LEU A 102 14.26 -3.53 4.69
CA LEU A 102 12.98 -3.95 4.10
C LEU A 102 12.06 -2.73 3.84
N LYS A 103 11.98 -1.81 4.79
CA LYS A 103 11.23 -0.57 4.63
C LYS A 103 11.79 0.31 3.52
N ASP A 104 13.12 0.39 3.40
CA ASP A 104 13.76 1.14 2.31
C ASP A 104 13.44 0.52 0.94
N LEU A 105 13.41 -0.81 0.83
CA LEU A 105 12.99 -1.51 -0.40
C LEU A 105 11.53 -1.21 -0.77
N GLU A 106 10.61 -1.21 0.20
CA GLU A 106 9.21 -0.84 -0.02
C GLU A 106 9.07 0.60 -0.50
N ILE A 107 9.79 1.54 0.15
CA ILE A 107 9.80 2.95 -0.22
C ILE A 107 10.36 3.12 -1.63
N THR A 108 11.44 2.42 -1.95
CA THR A 108 12.07 2.42 -3.29
C THR A 108 11.06 2.00 -4.34
N GLN A 109 10.42 0.84 -4.16
CA GLN A 109 9.43 0.32 -5.10
C GLN A 109 8.29 1.32 -5.34
N LYS A 110 7.73 1.89 -4.26
CA LYS A 110 6.66 2.88 -4.31
C LYS A 110 7.05 4.11 -5.13
N TYR A 111 8.26 4.64 -4.92
CA TYR A 111 8.70 5.84 -5.63
C TYR A 111 9.12 5.56 -7.07
N MET A 112 9.71 4.40 -7.37
CA MET A 112 9.96 3.98 -8.76
C MET A 112 8.66 3.97 -9.57
N GLN A 113 7.62 3.30 -9.06
CA GLN A 113 6.30 3.27 -9.71
C GLN A 113 5.71 4.67 -9.89
N ARG A 114 5.82 5.52 -8.86
CA ARG A 114 5.32 6.91 -8.92
C ARG A 114 6.06 7.76 -9.96
N VAL A 115 7.39 7.62 -10.06
CA VAL A 115 8.19 8.35 -11.04
C VAL A 115 7.85 7.88 -12.45
N MET A 116 7.81 6.56 -12.69
CA MET A 116 7.42 5.98 -13.98
C MET A 116 6.02 6.42 -14.43
N GLY A 117 5.05 6.45 -13.51
CA GLY A 117 3.69 6.88 -13.82
C GLY A 117 3.59 8.38 -14.13
N LYS A 118 4.31 9.23 -13.40
CA LYS A 118 4.25 10.69 -13.57
C LYS A 118 5.12 11.20 -14.71
N SER A 119 6.20 10.52 -15.07
CA SER A 119 7.14 10.99 -16.09
C SER A 119 6.52 11.12 -17.48
N HIS A 120 5.42 10.44 -17.74
CA HIS A 120 4.68 10.49 -19.01
C HIS A 120 3.55 11.53 -19.02
N ASP A 121 3.34 12.27 -17.92
CA ASP A 121 2.26 13.25 -17.81
C ASP A 121 2.56 14.47 -18.69
N ARG A 122 1.68 14.73 -19.66
CA ARG A 122 1.82 15.83 -20.62
C ARG A 122 1.84 17.21 -19.96
N ARG A 123 1.39 17.35 -18.70
CA ARG A 123 1.41 18.62 -17.97
C ARG A 123 2.81 19.07 -17.53
N LEU A 124 3.83 18.25 -17.74
CA LEU A 124 5.22 18.53 -17.38
C LEU A 124 5.95 19.35 -18.46
N GLU A 125 5.61 20.64 -18.59
CA GLU A 125 6.05 21.47 -19.73
C GLU A 125 6.98 22.63 -19.35
N SER A 126 7.08 22.96 -18.06
CA SER A 126 7.79 24.17 -17.67
C SER A 126 9.31 24.02 -17.86
N ARG A 127 9.96 25.06 -18.39
CA ARG A 127 11.42 25.06 -18.61
C ARG A 127 12.21 24.81 -17.31
N ALA A 128 11.77 25.41 -16.21
CA ALA A 128 12.38 25.20 -14.90
C ALA A 128 12.29 23.74 -14.46
N PHE A 129 11.14 23.08 -14.71
CA PHE A 129 10.99 21.65 -14.48
C PHE A 129 11.96 20.84 -15.35
N HIS A 130 12.04 21.09 -16.66
CA HIS A 130 12.91 20.32 -17.55
C HIS A 130 14.38 20.36 -17.14
N VAL A 131 14.90 21.54 -16.75
CA VAL A 131 16.29 21.67 -16.30
C VAL A 131 16.54 20.85 -15.03
N GLN A 132 15.65 20.98 -14.03
CA GLN A 132 15.79 20.26 -12.77
C GLN A 132 15.58 18.75 -12.94
N ALA A 133 14.59 18.35 -13.73
CA ALA A 133 14.32 16.95 -14.04
C ALA A 133 15.50 16.31 -14.79
N ASN A 134 16.10 17.00 -15.76
CA ASN A 134 17.27 16.49 -16.49
C ASN A 134 18.47 16.26 -15.56
N LEU A 135 18.73 17.19 -14.63
CA LEU A 135 19.79 17.03 -13.63
C LEU A 135 19.54 15.84 -12.70
N LEU A 136 18.33 15.75 -12.13
CA LEU A 136 17.97 14.68 -11.19
C LEU A 136 17.93 13.30 -11.86
N THR A 137 17.34 13.20 -13.05
CA THR A 137 17.29 11.95 -13.81
C THR A 137 18.70 11.51 -14.22
N GLY A 138 19.57 12.43 -14.66
CA GLY A 138 20.98 12.12 -14.92
C GLY A 138 21.70 11.55 -13.70
N GLY A 139 21.44 12.10 -12.51
CA GLY A 139 21.98 11.57 -11.25
C GLY A 139 21.43 10.19 -10.84
N ILE A 140 20.19 9.87 -11.20
CA ILE A 140 19.60 8.55 -10.97
C ILE A 140 20.20 7.54 -11.95
N LEU A 141 20.20 7.88 -13.24
CA LEU A 141 20.70 7.02 -14.31
C LEU A 141 22.19 6.68 -14.16
N SER A 142 23.00 7.62 -13.65
CA SER A 142 24.43 7.35 -13.39
C SER A 142 24.68 6.29 -12.31
N ARG A 143 23.68 5.98 -11.47
CA ARG A 143 23.76 4.97 -10.41
C ARG A 143 22.97 3.70 -10.73
N GLU A 144 22.28 3.66 -11.86
CA GLU A 144 21.36 2.59 -12.23
C GLU A 144 22.03 1.22 -12.20
N SER A 145 23.17 1.08 -12.88
CA SER A 145 23.90 -0.18 -12.99
C SER A 145 24.31 -0.73 -11.61
N ALA A 146 24.96 0.09 -10.80
CA ALA A 146 25.41 -0.28 -9.46
C ALA A 146 24.24 -0.62 -8.54
N PHE A 147 23.15 0.14 -8.61
CA PHE A 147 21.95 -0.09 -7.81
C PHE A 147 21.27 -1.42 -8.19
N VAL A 148 21.06 -1.67 -9.48
CA VAL A 148 20.45 -2.91 -9.99
C VAL A 148 21.32 -4.12 -9.66
N GLU A 149 22.65 -4.01 -9.77
CA GLU A 149 23.57 -5.07 -9.39
C GLU A 149 23.47 -5.41 -7.90
N ALA A 150 23.41 -4.40 -7.03
CA ALA A 150 23.23 -4.61 -5.59
C ALA A 150 21.90 -5.31 -5.27
N LEU A 151 20.80 -4.91 -5.92
CA LEU A 151 19.50 -5.56 -5.76
C LEU A 151 19.49 -7.01 -6.25
N LYS A 152 20.13 -7.30 -7.39
CA LYS A 152 20.28 -8.68 -7.90
C LYS A 152 21.02 -9.56 -6.91
N LYS A 153 22.20 -9.11 -6.43
CA LYS A 153 22.98 -9.85 -5.43
C LYS A 153 22.19 -10.10 -4.15
N LEU A 154 21.44 -9.10 -3.69
CA LEU A 154 20.57 -9.25 -2.51
C LEU A 154 19.48 -10.29 -2.77
N HIS A 155 18.77 -10.18 -3.91
CA HIS A 155 17.70 -11.09 -4.30
C HIS A 155 18.19 -12.54 -4.42
N ASP A 156 19.30 -12.75 -5.13
CA ASP A 156 19.92 -14.07 -5.32
C ASP A 156 20.29 -14.69 -3.97
N ARG A 157 20.91 -13.91 -3.07
CA ARG A 157 21.27 -14.37 -1.72
C ARG A 157 20.04 -14.74 -0.89
N THR A 158 18.99 -13.93 -0.95
CA THR A 158 17.76 -14.20 -0.17
C THR A 158 16.89 -15.31 -0.77
N GLY A 159 16.98 -15.56 -2.09
CA GLY A 159 16.21 -16.60 -2.76
C GLY A 159 16.80 -18.01 -2.65
N GLN A 160 18.03 -18.12 -2.14
CA GLN A 160 18.71 -19.39 -1.85
C GLN A 160 18.60 -19.83 -0.37
N ALA A 161 17.97 -19.00 0.47
CA ALA A 161 17.84 -19.21 1.91
C ALA A 161 16.59 -20.00 2.30
#